data_AF-A0A202BJV5-F1
#
_entry.id   AF-A0A202BJV5-F1
#
_cell.length_a   1.000
_cell.length_b   1.000
_cell.length_c   1.000
_cell.angle_alpha   90.00
_cell.angle_beta   90.00
_cell.angle_gamma   90.00
#
_symmetry.space_group_name_H-M   'P 1'
#
loop_
_entity.id
_entity.type
_entity.pdbx_description
1 polymer ?
#
loop_
_entity_poly.entity_id
_entity_poly.type
_entity_poly.pdbx_seq_one_letter_code
_entity_poly.pdbx_strand_id
1 'polypeptide(L)'
;MKCYKCQSLDKVKAGFTRGLQRYKCKNCGCFYSVESKSDVKSPEQRRLALEMYLEGMGFRAIGRVLNISYGTVYQWVKKWGESVSLPKSQEPIEIVELDEIHSYIQNKKTTVGAGLLLIDLESATSILFVGKEILPLSKSSGTV
;
A
#
# COMPACT_ATOMS: atom_id res chain seq x y z
N MET A 1 -13.84 -10.98 -27.78
CA MET A 1 -14.61 -10.28 -26.73
C MET A 1 -15.47 -11.17 -25.83
N LYS A 2 -14.94 -11.45 -24.64
CA LYS A 2 -15.69 -11.91 -23.46
C LYS A 2 -16.25 -10.70 -22.71
N CYS A 3 -17.31 -10.89 -21.94
CA CYS A 3 -17.81 -9.83 -21.06
C CYS A 3 -16.79 -9.50 -19.97
N TYR A 4 -16.27 -8.27 -19.89
CA TYR A 4 -15.28 -7.91 -18.86
C TYR A 4 -15.81 -8.02 -17.41
N LYS A 5 -17.14 -8.01 -17.21
CA LYS A 5 -17.76 -8.07 -15.87
C LYS A 5 -17.90 -9.48 -15.31
N CYS A 6 -18.32 -10.45 -16.13
CA CYS A 6 -18.62 -11.82 -15.70
C CYS A 6 -17.92 -12.90 -16.54
N GLN A 7 -17.05 -12.50 -17.47
CA GLN A 7 -16.27 -13.35 -18.38
C GLN A 7 -17.08 -14.29 -19.30
N SER A 8 -18.41 -14.20 -19.29
CA SER A 8 -19.29 -14.98 -20.18
C SER A 8 -19.05 -14.63 -21.66
N LEU A 9 -19.19 -15.65 -22.52
CA LEU A 9 -19.14 -15.54 -23.98
C LEU A 9 -20.48 -15.17 -24.60
N ASP A 10 -21.59 -15.38 -23.86
CA ASP A 10 -22.95 -15.19 -24.32
C ASP A 10 -23.31 -13.71 -24.43
N LYS A 11 -23.42 -13.26 -25.67
CA LYS A 11 -23.65 -11.86 -26.00
C LYS A 11 -24.55 -11.71 -27.21
N VAL A 12 -25.24 -10.58 -27.26
CA VAL A 12 -26.01 -10.13 -28.42
C VAL A 12 -25.49 -8.80 -28.90
N LYS A 13 -25.55 -8.53 -30.21
CA LYS A 13 -25.24 -7.21 -30.77
C LYS A 13 -26.28 -6.21 -30.28
N ALA A 14 -25.82 -5.03 -29.85
CA ALA A 14 -26.63 -3.99 -29.22
C ALA A 14 -26.31 -2.60 -29.81
N GLY A 15 -26.31 -2.52 -31.14
CA GLY A 15 -25.99 -1.29 -31.89
C GLY A 15 -24.50 -0.95 -31.90
N PHE A 16 -24.18 0.31 -32.19
CA PHE A 16 -22.81 0.82 -32.30
C PHE A 16 -22.58 1.98 -31.34
N THR A 17 -21.34 2.17 -30.91
CA THR A 17 -20.93 3.30 -30.06
C THR A 17 -19.52 3.71 -30.46
N ARG A 18 -19.32 4.99 -30.80
CA ARG A 18 -18.02 5.52 -31.28
C ARG A 18 -17.47 4.73 -32.48
N GLY A 19 -18.35 4.30 -33.39
CA GLY A 19 -17.99 3.47 -34.56
C GLY A 19 -17.68 2.00 -34.24
N LEU A 20 -17.63 1.61 -32.97
CA LEU A 20 -17.38 0.23 -32.54
C LEU A 20 -18.68 -0.53 -32.31
N GLN A 21 -18.69 -1.82 -32.63
CA GLN A 21 -19.81 -2.70 -32.32
C GLN A 21 -20.01 -2.78 -30.80
N ARG A 22 -21.20 -2.44 -30.32
CA ARG A 22 -21.61 -2.62 -28.92
C ARG A 22 -22.27 -3.98 -28.75
N TYR A 23 -21.96 -4.65 -27.65
CA TYR A 23 -22.53 -5.93 -27.25
C TYR A 23 -23.25 -5.80 -25.92
N LYS A 24 -24.32 -6.59 -25.72
CA LYS A 24 -24.99 -6.81 -24.43
C LYS A 24 -24.73 -8.24 -23.97
N CYS A 25 -24.21 -8.41 -22.75
CA CYS A 25 -24.04 -9.74 -22.15
C CYS A 25 -25.41 -10.31 -21.75
N LYS A 26 -25.71 -11.56 -22.12
CA LYS A 26 -26.97 -12.21 -21.72
C LYS A 26 -26.98 -12.57 -20.23
N ASN A 27 -25.82 -12.88 -19.67
CA ASN A 27 -25.71 -13.35 -18.28
C ASN A 27 -25.79 -12.20 -17.26
N CYS A 28 -25.03 -11.12 -17.43
CA CYS A 28 -25.01 -9.99 -16.49
C CYS A 28 -25.73 -8.72 -16.97
N GLY A 29 -26.27 -8.72 -18.19
CA GLY A 29 -26.96 -7.56 -18.77
C GLY A 29 -26.09 -6.35 -19.12
N CYS A 30 -24.78 -6.40 -18.87
CA CYS A 30 -23.90 -5.26 -19.10
C CYS A 30 -23.72 -4.98 -20.61
N PHE A 31 -23.47 -3.72 -20.94
CA PHE A 31 -23.10 -3.32 -22.28
C PHE A 31 -21.61 -3.03 -22.37
N TYR A 32 -20.99 -3.47 -23.45
CA TYR A 32 -19.55 -3.36 -23.65
C TYR A 32 -19.18 -3.39 -25.13
N SER A 33 -18.20 -2.58 -25.51
CA SER A 33 -17.70 -2.49 -26.89
C SER A 33 -16.19 -2.78 -27.00
N VAL A 34 -15.52 -2.94 -25.86
CA VAL A 34 -14.08 -3.26 -25.74
C VAL A 34 -13.85 -4.42 -24.77
N GLU A 35 -12.76 -5.17 -24.97
CA GLU A 35 -12.42 -6.38 -24.18
C GLU A 35 -12.19 -6.09 -22.71
N SER A 36 -11.59 -4.95 -22.41
CA SER A 36 -11.40 -4.43 -21.07
C SER A 36 -11.71 -2.93 -21.07
N LYS A 37 -12.14 -2.40 -19.92
CA LYS A 37 -12.19 -0.96 -19.73
C LYS A 37 -10.75 -0.44 -19.70
N SER A 38 -10.47 0.64 -20.44
CA SER A 38 -9.16 1.33 -20.45
C SER A 38 -8.68 1.76 -19.06
N ASP A 39 -9.63 2.00 -18.16
CA ASP A 39 -9.35 2.47 -16.80
C ASP A 39 -8.90 1.35 -15.85
N VAL A 40 -9.01 0.09 -16.25
CA VAL A 40 -8.60 -1.05 -15.43
C VAL A 40 -7.11 -1.28 -15.63
N LYS A 41 -6.31 -0.77 -14.68
CA LYS A 41 -4.87 -1.04 -14.59
C LYS A 41 -4.64 -2.50 -14.19
N SER A 42 -3.54 -3.09 -14.66
CA SER A 42 -3.23 -4.50 -14.38
C SER A 42 -2.99 -4.71 -12.88
N PRO A 43 -3.28 -5.91 -12.33
CA PRO A 43 -2.95 -6.22 -10.94
C PRO A 43 -1.45 -6.09 -10.66
N GLU A 44 -0.60 -6.39 -11.64
CA GLU A 44 0.86 -6.23 -11.58
C GLU A 44 1.27 -4.76 -11.38
N GLN A 45 0.68 -3.83 -12.15
CA GLN A 45 0.93 -2.40 -11.99
C GLN A 45 0.53 -1.89 -10.61
N ARG A 46 -0.58 -2.41 -10.06
CA ARG A 46 -1.02 -2.08 -8.70
C ARG A 46 -0.03 -2.59 -7.66
N ARG A 47 0.47 -3.83 -7.82
CA ARG A 47 1.47 -4.41 -6.93
C ARG A 47 2.77 -3.59 -6.94
N LEU A 48 3.29 -3.29 -8.12
CA LEU A 48 4.50 -2.50 -8.28
C LEU A 48 4.36 -1.09 -7.66
N ALA A 49 3.19 -0.45 -7.80
CA ALA A 49 2.90 0.83 -7.16
C ALA A 49 2.94 0.77 -5.63
N LEU A 50 2.49 -0.34 -5.03
CA LEU A 50 2.54 -0.56 -3.58
C LEU A 50 3.97 -0.84 -3.11
N GLU A 51 4.73 -1.65 -3.85
CA GLU A 51 6.15 -1.91 -3.55
C GLU A 51 6.95 -0.59 -3.56
N MET A 52 6.80 0.24 -4.61
CA MET A 52 7.46 1.56 -4.65
C MET A 52 7.06 2.47 -3.48
N TYR A 53 5.82 2.40 -3.01
CA TYR A 53 5.38 3.17 -1.84
C TYR A 53 6.04 2.68 -0.54
N LEU A 54 6.18 1.36 -0.37
CA LEU A 54 6.87 0.77 0.78
C LEU A 54 8.38 1.10 0.78
N GLU A 55 8.99 1.21 -0.40
CA GLU A 55 10.35 1.73 -0.59
C GLU A 55 10.46 3.27 -0.38
N GLY A 56 9.38 3.92 0.06
CA GLY A 56 9.38 5.34 0.44
C GLY A 56 9.18 6.32 -0.72
N MET A 57 8.84 5.84 -1.92
CA MET A 57 8.56 6.73 -3.05
C MET A 57 7.25 7.51 -2.85
N GLY A 58 7.29 8.82 -3.05
CA GLY A 58 6.09 9.66 -2.96
C GLY A 58 5.08 9.39 -4.08
N PHE A 59 3.77 9.56 -3.81
CA PHE A 59 2.68 9.26 -4.76
C PHE A 59 2.84 9.91 -6.15
N ARG A 60 3.36 11.14 -6.19
CA ARG A 60 3.61 11.87 -7.45
C ARG A 60 4.76 11.25 -8.24
N ALA A 61 5.81 10.78 -7.57
CA ALA A 61 6.93 10.11 -8.21
C ALA A 61 6.48 8.76 -8.80
N ILE A 62 5.74 7.96 -8.02
CA ILE A 62 5.13 6.70 -8.49
C ILE A 62 4.23 6.94 -9.70
N GLY A 63 3.39 7.98 -9.65
CA GLY A 63 2.51 8.35 -10.75
C GLY A 63 3.26 8.70 -12.05
N ARG A 64 4.41 9.38 -11.94
CA ARG A 64 5.28 9.65 -13.10
C ARG A 64 5.94 8.38 -13.65
N VAL A 65 6.43 7.50 -12.79
CA VAL A 65 7.10 6.24 -13.19
C VAL A 65 6.12 5.30 -13.91
N LEU A 66 4.90 5.14 -13.38
CA LEU A 66 3.89 4.24 -13.93
C LEU A 66 2.96 4.90 -14.95
N ASN A 67 3.15 6.18 -15.24
CA ASN A 67 2.27 6.99 -16.08
C ASN A 67 0.78 6.88 -15.70
N ILE A 68 0.50 6.99 -14.39
CA ILE A 68 -0.84 6.98 -13.80
C ILE A 68 -1.04 8.20 -12.91
N SER A 69 -2.30 8.56 -12.66
CA SER A 69 -2.59 9.68 -11.77
C SER A 69 -2.12 9.37 -10.34
N TYR A 70 -1.53 10.36 -9.66
CA TYR A 70 -1.14 10.21 -8.25
C TYR A 70 -2.35 9.87 -7.36
N GLY A 71 -3.56 10.32 -7.73
CA GLY A 71 -4.80 10.01 -7.02
C GLY A 71 -5.15 8.51 -7.09
N THR A 72 -4.86 7.86 -8.22
CA THR A 72 -5.02 6.41 -8.37
C THR A 72 -4.08 5.66 -7.42
N VAL A 73 -2.81 6.06 -7.35
CA VAL A 73 -1.82 5.49 -6.42
C VAL A 73 -2.29 5.66 -4.97
N TYR A 74 -2.72 6.87 -4.60
CA TYR A 74 -3.23 7.16 -3.26
C TYR A 74 -4.42 6.26 -2.88
N GLN A 75 -5.40 6.11 -3.77
CA GLN A 75 -6.55 5.24 -3.53
C GLN A 75 -6.14 3.77 -3.34
N TRP A 76 -5.14 3.29 -4.07
CA TRP A 76 -4.63 1.94 -3.91
C TRP A 76 -3.93 1.72 -2.58
N VAL A 77 -3.08 2.66 -2.17
CA VAL A 77 -2.38 2.62 -0.88
C VAL A 77 -3.37 2.70 0.27
N LYS A 78 -4.34 3.62 0.21
CA LYS A 78 -5.40 3.73 1.22
C LYS A 78 -6.19 2.43 1.36
N LYS A 79 -6.67 1.87 0.25
CA LYS A 79 -7.42 0.61 0.25
C LYS A 79 -6.59 -0.57 0.76
N TRP A 80 -5.29 -0.58 0.46
CA TRP A 80 -4.39 -1.61 0.98
C TRP A 80 -4.19 -1.46 2.50
N GLY A 81 -3.94 -0.24 2.99
CA GLY A 81 -3.81 0.03 4.43
C GLY A 81 -5.07 -0.34 5.23
N GLU A 82 -6.26 -0.11 4.68
CA GLU A 82 -7.53 -0.55 5.30
C GLU A 82 -7.69 -2.07 5.34
N SER A 83 -7.06 -2.80 4.41
CA SER A 83 -7.16 -4.26 4.32
C SER A 83 -6.13 -5.01 5.18
N VAL A 84 -5.07 -4.34 5.61
CA VAL A 84 -3.99 -4.96 6.38
C VAL A 84 -4.33 -4.92 7.86
N SER A 85 -4.46 -6.09 8.49
CA SER A 85 -4.49 -6.19 9.94
C SER A 85 -3.05 -6.06 10.47
N LEU A 86 -2.79 -5.01 11.26
CA LEU A 86 -1.52 -4.89 11.95
C LEU A 86 -1.41 -6.00 13.01
N PRO A 87 -0.19 -6.56 13.23
CA PRO A 87 0.03 -7.51 14.32
C PRO A 87 -0.33 -6.84 15.65
N LYS A 88 -1.16 -7.50 16.44
CA LYS A 88 -1.53 -7.06 17.78
C LYS A 88 -0.81 -7.95 18.79
N SER A 89 -0.17 -7.34 19.79
CA SER A 89 0.33 -8.10 20.94
C SER A 89 -0.86 -8.69 21.69
N GLN A 90 -0.76 -9.97 22.07
CA GLN A 90 -1.76 -10.66 22.88
C GLN A 90 -1.52 -10.43 24.39
N GLU A 91 -0.30 -10.04 24.77
CA GLU A 91 0.10 -9.74 26.14
C GLU A 91 0.23 -8.23 26.36
N PRO A 92 -0.05 -7.72 27.57
CA PRO A 92 0.20 -6.32 27.90
C PRO A 92 1.69 -6.03 27.75
N ILE A 93 2.01 -5.05 26.91
CA ILE A 93 3.39 -4.60 26.69
C ILE A 93 3.73 -3.61 27.82
N GLU A 94 4.72 -3.96 28.65
CA GLU A 94 5.13 -3.13 29.80
C GLU A 94 6.12 -2.02 29.41
N ILE A 95 6.97 -2.29 28.41
CA ILE A 95 8.01 -1.37 27.93
C ILE A 95 7.97 -1.35 26.40
N VAL A 96 7.85 -0.16 25.82
CA VAL A 96 7.96 0.08 24.38
C VAL A 96 9.16 0.98 24.15
N GLU A 97 10.23 0.42 23.60
CA GLU A 97 11.38 1.22 23.16
C GLU A 97 11.15 1.67 21.72
N LEU A 98 11.11 2.99 21.53
CA LEU A 98 11.08 3.64 20.22
C LEU A 98 12.48 4.15 19.92
N ASP A 99 13.43 3.24 19.71
CA ASP A 99 14.74 3.65 19.21
C ASP A 99 14.65 3.96 17.70
N GLU A 100 15.51 4.86 17.22
CA GLU A 100 15.55 5.54 15.90
C GLU A 100 14.82 6.89 15.81
N ILE A 101 13.57 7.03 16.26
CA ILE A 101 12.82 8.31 16.10
C ILE A 101 13.41 9.40 17.00
N HIS A 102 13.78 9.06 18.23
CA HIS A 102 14.21 10.04 19.23
C HIS A 102 15.64 10.55 18.97
N SER A 103 16.54 9.69 18.51
CA SER A 103 17.94 10.01 18.20
C SER A 103 18.06 11.02 17.05
N TYR A 104 17.15 10.98 16.08
CA TYR A 104 17.15 11.91 14.94
C TYR A 104 16.50 13.28 15.27
N ILE A 105 15.44 13.29 16.08
CA ILE A 105 14.71 14.53 16.42
C ILE A 105 15.55 15.47 17.29
N GLN A 106 16.36 14.94 18.21
CA GLN A 106 17.19 15.77 19.10
C GLN A 106 18.26 16.60 18.38
N ASN A 107 18.62 16.25 17.14
CA ASN A 107 19.65 16.95 16.37
C ASN A 107 19.15 18.07 15.44
N LYS A 108 17.86 18.44 15.46
CA LYS A 108 17.36 19.55 14.63
C LYS A 108 17.61 20.91 15.30
N LYS A 109 18.65 21.62 14.84
CA LYS A 109 19.00 23.00 15.25
C LYS A 109 18.23 24.11 14.51
N THR A 110 17.19 23.81 13.74
CA THR A 110 16.48 24.81 12.91
C THR A 110 15.02 24.96 13.30
N THR A 111 14.62 26.20 13.60
CA THR A 111 13.30 26.67 14.07
C THR A 111 12.22 26.77 12.98
N VAL A 112 12.51 26.37 11.74
CA VAL A 112 11.57 26.45 10.61
C VAL A 112 11.09 25.06 10.21
N GLY A 113 9.81 24.80 10.47
CA GLY A 113 9.15 23.54 10.13
C GLY A 113 8.83 23.48 8.63
N ALA A 114 9.67 22.80 7.87
CA ALA A 114 9.27 22.19 6.60
C ALA A 114 9.03 20.69 6.85
N GLY A 115 7.87 20.18 6.44
CA GLY A 115 7.55 18.76 6.52
C GLY A 115 8.45 17.96 5.60
N LEU A 116 9.55 17.44 6.14
CA LEU A 116 10.46 16.52 5.44
C LEU A 116 9.99 15.09 5.70
N LEU A 117 9.77 14.32 4.64
CA LEU A 117 9.66 12.86 4.71
C LEU A 117 11.01 12.31 5.19
N LEU A 118 11.03 11.74 6.39
CA LEU A 118 12.18 11.04 6.95
C LEU A 118 12.17 9.61 6.42
N ILE A 119 13.09 9.32 5.51
CA ILE A 119 13.46 7.94 5.16
C ILE A 119 14.98 7.94 5.17
N ASP A 120 15.56 7.25 6.15
CA ASP A 120 16.98 6.93 6.13
C ASP A 120 17.19 5.80 5.11
N LEU A 121 18.11 6.01 4.18
CA LEU A 121 18.38 5.12 3.05
C LEU A 121 19.78 4.49 3.14
N GLU A 122 20.39 4.44 4.34
CA GLU A 122 21.71 3.80 4.50
C GLU A 122 21.65 2.35 4.98
N SER A 123 20.54 1.90 5.56
CA SER A 123 20.36 0.48 5.90
C SER A 123 18.89 0.09 5.84
N ALA A 124 18.49 -0.41 4.68
CA ALA A 124 17.17 -0.98 4.45
C ALA A 124 16.88 -2.08 5.48
N THR A 125 16.12 -1.74 6.53
CA THR A 125 15.12 -2.58 7.22
C THR A 125 14.67 -1.89 8.52
N SER A 126 13.57 -1.13 8.49
CA SER A 126 12.78 -0.89 9.70
C SER A 126 11.82 -2.08 9.86
N ILE A 127 12.35 -3.20 10.36
CA ILE A 127 11.52 -4.35 10.73
C ILE A 127 11.10 -4.16 12.19
N LEU A 128 9.80 -4.01 12.42
CA LEU A 128 9.20 -4.14 13.75
C LEU A 128 9.40 -5.58 14.22
N PHE A 129 10.39 -5.83 15.07
CA PHE A 129 10.52 -7.08 15.81
C PHE A 129 9.88 -6.93 17.18
N VAL A 130 8.93 -7.81 17.51
CA VAL A 130 8.51 -8.03 18.90
C VAL A 130 9.51 -9.02 19.50
N GLY A 131 10.59 -8.51 20.07
CA GLY A 131 11.55 -9.31 20.83
C GLY A 131 11.07 -9.46 22.28
N LYS A 132 10.98 -10.70 22.78
CA LYS A 132 10.86 -10.96 24.23
C LYS A 132 12.28 -10.98 24.80
N GLU A 133 12.71 -9.90 25.43
CA GLU A 133 13.91 -9.95 26.27
C GLU A 133 13.57 -10.62 27.61
N ILE A 134 14.19 -11.75 27.88
CA ILE A 134 14.18 -12.38 29.21
C ILE A 134 15.36 -11.78 29.96
N LEU A 135 15.10 -10.77 30.79
CA LEU A 135 16.09 -10.23 31.73
C LEU A 135 16.52 -11.33 32.72
N PRO A 136 17.83 -11.62 32.88
CA PRO A 136 18.29 -12.54 33.91
C PRO A 136 18.11 -11.91 35.30
N LEU A 137 17.43 -12.66 36.17
CA LEU A 137 17.15 -12.35 37.57
C LEU A 137 18.40 -11.83 38.30
N SER A 138 18.37 -10.58 38.77
CA SER A 138 19.45 -10.01 39.58
C SER A 138 19.57 -10.72 40.92
N LYS A 139 20.81 -11.07 41.26
CA LYS A 139 21.25 -11.87 42.40
C LYS A 139 20.88 -11.27 43.77
N SER A 140 20.66 -12.18 44.71
CA SER A 140 20.41 -12.03 46.15
C SER A 140 21.20 -10.92 46.85
N SER A 141 20.47 -10.14 47.64
CA SER A 141 20.93 -9.26 48.72
C SER A 141 21.78 -10.01 49.74
N GLY A 142 23.04 -9.57 49.92
CA GLY A 142 23.95 -9.99 50.99
C GLY A 142 24.16 -8.87 52.00
N THR A 143 23.85 -9.19 53.25
CA THR A 143 24.16 -8.48 54.50
C THR A 143 25.66 -8.26 54.70
N VAL A 144 26.04 -7.07 55.19
CA VAL A 144 26.91 -6.83 56.37
C VAL A 144 26.47 -5.52 57.02
#